data_AF-A0A8J3WR27-F1
#
_entry.id   AF-A0A8J3WR27-F1
#
_cell.length_a   1.000
_cell.length_b   1.000
_cell.length_c   1.000
_cell.angle_alpha   90.00
_cell.angle_beta   90.00
_cell.angle_gamma   90.00
#
_symmetry.space_group_name_H-M   'P 1'
#
loop_
_entity.id
_entity.type
_entity.pdbx_description
1 polymer ?
#
loop_
_entity_poly.entity_id
_entity_poly.type
_entity_poly.pdbx_seq_one_letter_code
_entity_poly.pdbx_strand_id
1 'polypeptide(L)'
;MTELVTLGQIDVPSGILLILDPGLARFWRHDGDPRSPRPRDGEDVDLAIAGPDAVAAGRAYNRQFDPRYLFDVAVDRAEAMGGHFAAFAAERGFDAHARRLEERVPHTRRARLAVEAGGGAGVVVYNRLWAVAVGGLPADRPLPVVAEAMEGGEFPGRWRSIDVIVDPDAETVDSHAVQGVMVDHGQLMCADLGALGEFRMWESLDGRADFVFWGADAAELAARVGATRLTDREFGWTDVIEEEIGAHAERVQEAARREGLKIGVDFRPHDNLERLNAQIRANDTRAGTLSLAGARACGFDNRWGDGVFTIVRDLDAQGRLVRIRLDVGNEETQRRMRRVRLMGCEAIVSNLVLDGGHPPRFIERMEPIGPDDSGWGLLSGAESEEFMADGTNFGIVGVRDLVTRYPAFEEVLDAPIGSLFRLREEVYVPD
;
A
#
# COMPACT_ATOMS: atom_id res chain seq x y z
N MET A 1 -16.00 -23.59 -6.09
CA MET A 1 -15.05 -23.20 -5.04
C MET A 1 -13.87 -22.62 -5.77
N THR A 2 -13.58 -21.33 -5.56
CA THR A 2 -12.38 -20.70 -6.12
C THR A 2 -11.15 -21.47 -5.64
N GLU A 3 -10.21 -21.75 -6.54
CA GLU A 3 -8.98 -22.48 -6.19
C GLU A 3 -8.09 -21.59 -5.31
N LEU A 4 -7.69 -22.10 -4.14
CA LEU A 4 -6.75 -21.42 -3.25
C LEU A 4 -5.32 -21.71 -3.70
N VAL A 5 -4.55 -20.63 -3.93
CA VAL A 5 -3.13 -20.72 -4.31
C VAL A 5 -2.28 -20.66 -3.05
N THR A 6 -1.41 -21.65 -2.84
CA THR A 6 -0.47 -21.62 -1.70
C THR A 6 0.67 -20.64 -1.99
N LEU A 7 0.87 -19.66 -1.10
CA LEU A 7 1.97 -18.68 -1.19
C LEU A 7 3.17 -19.09 -0.33
N GLY A 8 2.93 -19.75 0.81
CA GLY A 8 4.00 -20.17 1.72
C GLY A 8 3.50 -20.58 3.10
N GLN A 9 4.38 -20.50 4.09
CA GLN A 9 4.08 -20.75 5.50
C GLN A 9 4.82 -19.74 6.38
N ILE A 10 4.28 -19.47 7.57
CA ILE A 10 4.90 -18.64 8.59
C ILE A 10 5.00 -19.39 9.92
N ASP A 11 6.01 -19.04 10.73
CA ASP A 11 6.11 -19.45 12.13
C ASP A 11 5.95 -18.22 13.02
N VAL A 12 5.16 -18.33 14.09
CA VAL A 12 4.83 -17.18 14.96
C VAL A 12 5.11 -17.49 16.43
N PRO A 13 6.38 -17.77 16.80
CA PRO A 13 6.74 -18.19 18.16
C PRO A 13 6.39 -17.17 19.25
N SER A 14 6.29 -15.88 18.92
CA SER A 14 5.84 -14.86 19.89
C SER A 14 4.33 -14.86 20.14
N GLY A 15 3.56 -15.59 19.31
CA GLY A 15 2.10 -15.54 19.28
C GLY A 15 1.51 -14.25 18.70
N ILE A 16 2.36 -13.33 18.21
CA ILE A 16 1.97 -12.08 17.56
C ILE A 16 2.56 -12.01 16.15
N LEU A 17 1.66 -11.96 15.16
CA LEU A 17 1.98 -11.71 13.77
C LEU A 17 2.05 -10.21 13.52
N LEU A 18 3.06 -9.75 12.79
CA LEU A 18 3.08 -8.42 12.18
C LEU A 18 2.94 -8.53 10.67
N ILE A 19 2.11 -7.66 10.11
CA ILE A 19 1.86 -7.52 8.67
C ILE A 19 2.29 -6.11 8.27
N LEU A 20 3.25 -6.01 7.35
CA LEU A 20 3.79 -4.74 6.84
C LEU A 20 4.27 -4.86 5.40
N ASP A 21 4.59 -3.73 4.77
CA ASP A 21 5.34 -3.68 3.52
C ASP A 21 6.85 -3.88 3.78
N PRO A 22 7.48 -4.94 3.24
CA PRO A 22 8.89 -5.23 3.49
C PRO A 22 9.85 -4.14 2.95
N GLY A 23 9.47 -3.38 1.92
CA GLY A 23 10.24 -2.22 1.42
C GLY A 23 10.21 -1.03 2.39
N LEU A 24 9.22 -0.99 3.28
CA LEU A 24 9.12 -0.03 4.38
C LEU A 24 9.71 -0.56 5.70
N ALA A 25 10.15 -1.82 5.77
CA ALA A 25 10.62 -2.42 7.00
C ALA A 25 11.92 -1.81 7.55
N ARG A 26 12.69 -1.05 6.75
CA ARG A 26 13.84 -0.27 7.28
C ARG A 26 13.46 0.73 8.37
N PHE A 27 12.19 1.16 8.42
CA PHE A 27 11.65 2.03 9.46
C PHE A 27 11.24 1.28 10.73
N TRP A 28 11.18 -0.05 10.67
CA TRP A 28 10.93 -0.90 11.82
C TRP A 28 12.20 -1.10 12.62
N ARG A 29 12.21 -0.55 13.84
CA ARG A 29 13.35 -0.54 14.76
C ARG A 29 13.26 -1.57 15.89
N HIS A 30 12.24 -2.44 15.87
CA HIS A 30 11.99 -3.43 16.92
C HIS A 30 11.96 -2.79 18.33
N ASP A 31 12.87 -3.20 19.23
CA ASP A 31 13.03 -2.68 20.60
C ASP A 31 13.98 -1.46 20.68
N GLY A 32 14.67 -1.12 19.58
CA GLY A 32 15.60 0.01 19.53
C GLY A 32 14.90 1.37 19.42
N ASP A 33 15.71 2.45 19.35
CA ASP A 33 15.22 3.81 19.13
C ASP A 33 14.35 3.86 17.85
N PRO A 34 13.04 4.22 17.97
CA PRO A 34 12.12 4.32 16.85
C PRO A 34 12.44 5.41 15.83
N ARG A 35 13.55 6.15 15.97
CA ARG A 35 13.98 7.21 15.04
C ARG A 35 14.06 6.70 13.60
N SER A 36 13.63 7.57 12.68
CA SER A 36 13.79 7.31 11.25
C SER A 36 15.28 7.15 10.92
N PRO A 37 15.65 6.14 10.10
CA PRO A 37 17.02 6.02 9.60
C PRO A 37 17.37 7.09 8.56
N ARG A 38 16.40 7.90 8.08
CA ARG A 38 16.65 8.97 7.11
C ARG A 38 17.19 10.21 7.82
N PRO A 39 18.41 10.69 7.49
CA PRO A 39 18.99 11.87 8.15
C PRO A 39 18.22 13.17 7.97
N ARG A 40 17.36 13.26 6.94
CA ARG A 40 16.54 14.44 6.64
C ARG A 40 15.22 14.47 7.39
N ASP A 41 14.81 13.34 7.97
CA ASP A 41 13.58 13.29 8.75
C ASP A 41 13.83 14.00 10.09
N GLY A 42 12.86 14.83 10.49
CA GLY A 42 12.91 15.55 11.77
C GLY A 42 12.84 14.61 12.97
N GLU A 43 13.00 15.20 14.16
CA GLU A 43 12.80 14.46 15.41
C GLU A 43 11.30 14.36 15.75
N ASP A 44 10.88 13.17 16.14
CA ASP A 44 9.52 12.89 16.60
C ASP A 44 9.50 12.58 18.10
N VAL A 45 8.34 12.73 18.72
CA VAL A 45 8.07 12.40 20.12
C VAL A 45 6.74 11.66 20.23
N ASP A 46 6.54 10.97 21.34
CA ASP A 46 5.26 10.35 21.66
C ASP A 46 4.58 11.12 22.80
N LEU A 47 3.26 11.25 22.73
CA LEU A 47 2.44 11.78 23.82
C LEU A 47 1.60 10.64 24.42
N ALA A 48 1.58 10.53 25.75
CA ALA A 48 0.63 9.68 26.44
C ALA A 48 -0.61 10.50 26.82
N ILE A 49 -1.79 9.95 26.58
CA ILE A 49 -3.06 10.48 27.07
C ILE A 49 -3.27 9.94 28.49
N ALA A 50 -3.39 10.85 29.46
CA ALA A 50 -3.49 10.55 30.88
C ALA A 50 -4.70 11.24 31.51
N GLY A 51 -5.14 10.73 32.66
CA GLY A 51 -6.34 11.19 33.37
C GLY A 51 -7.39 10.07 33.50
N PRO A 52 -8.42 10.26 34.35
CA PRO A 52 -9.49 9.28 34.55
C PRO A 52 -10.21 8.87 33.26
N ASP A 53 -10.39 9.81 32.33
CA ASP A 53 -11.12 9.58 31.07
C ASP A 53 -10.20 9.30 29.88
N ALA A 54 -8.91 9.07 30.09
CA ALA A 54 -7.90 9.00 29.03
C ALA A 54 -8.29 8.09 27.85
N VAL A 55 -8.75 6.87 28.13
CA VAL A 55 -9.15 5.90 27.11
C VAL A 55 -10.41 6.34 26.35
N ALA A 56 -11.42 6.85 27.07
CA ALA A 56 -12.65 7.32 26.44
C ALA A 56 -12.39 8.55 25.56
N ALA A 57 -11.60 9.50 26.07
CA ALA A 57 -11.19 10.70 25.36
C ALA A 57 -10.38 10.37 24.11
N GLY A 58 -9.40 9.47 24.22
CA GLY A 58 -8.58 9.04 23.08
C GLY A 58 -9.38 8.34 22.00
N ARG A 59 -10.32 7.44 22.36
CA ARG A 59 -11.23 6.80 21.39
C ARG A 59 -12.10 7.83 20.69
N ALA A 60 -12.65 8.80 21.42
CA ALA A 60 -13.47 9.86 20.85
C ALA A 60 -12.65 10.83 19.96
N TYR A 61 -11.37 11.03 20.27
CA TYR A 61 -10.47 11.88 19.49
C TYR A 61 -10.03 11.23 18.18
N ASN A 62 -9.96 9.89 18.14
CA ASN A 62 -9.78 9.06 16.94
C ASN A 62 -8.61 9.50 16.03
N ARG A 63 -7.44 9.76 16.62
CA ARG A 63 -6.21 10.10 15.88
C ARG A 63 -5.18 8.98 15.82
N GLN A 64 -5.29 7.98 16.69
CA GLN A 64 -4.43 6.82 16.77
C GLN A 64 -5.27 5.59 17.12
N PHE A 65 -4.77 4.41 16.73
CA PHE A 65 -5.45 3.16 17.03
C PHE A 65 -5.47 2.84 18.53
N ASP A 66 -4.32 2.96 19.21
CA ASP A 66 -4.30 2.89 20.67
C ASP A 66 -4.76 4.24 21.25
N PRO A 67 -5.90 4.28 21.96
CA PRO A 67 -6.47 5.54 22.47
C PRO A 67 -5.66 6.15 23.61
N ARG A 68 -4.61 5.49 24.10
CA ARG A 68 -3.78 5.98 25.20
C ARG A 68 -2.59 6.81 24.71
N TYR A 69 -2.36 6.89 23.40
CA TYR A 69 -1.14 7.50 22.86
C TYR A 69 -1.38 8.33 21.59
N LEU A 70 -0.50 9.30 21.37
CA LEU A 70 -0.26 9.98 20.11
C LEU A 70 1.19 9.71 19.71
N PHE A 71 1.40 8.76 18.81
CA PHE A 71 2.74 8.35 18.35
C PHE A 71 3.26 9.24 17.23
N ASP A 72 4.59 9.35 17.14
CA ASP A 72 5.33 9.96 16.03
C ASP A 72 4.86 11.40 15.71
N VAL A 73 4.67 12.19 16.77
CA VAL A 73 4.35 13.60 16.66
C VAL A 73 5.65 14.37 16.47
N ALA A 74 5.78 15.11 15.38
CA ALA A 74 6.94 15.97 15.14
C ALA A 74 7.19 16.89 16.35
N VAL A 75 8.44 16.99 16.78
CA VAL A 75 8.81 17.67 18.04
C VAL A 75 8.35 19.13 18.09
N ASP A 76 8.39 19.82 16.96
CA ASP A 76 7.94 21.21 16.78
C ASP A 76 6.41 21.36 16.75
N ARG A 77 5.68 20.24 16.64
CA ARG A 77 4.21 20.17 16.67
C ARG A 77 3.66 19.59 17.98
N ALA A 78 4.51 19.09 18.87
CA ALA A 78 4.10 18.40 20.08
C ALA A 78 3.24 19.26 21.00
N GLU A 79 3.63 20.52 21.22
CA GLU A 79 2.87 21.47 22.05
C GLU A 79 1.50 21.80 21.42
N ALA A 80 1.48 22.08 20.12
CA ALA A 80 0.25 22.36 19.39
C ALA A 80 -0.72 21.16 19.41
N MET A 81 -0.20 19.94 19.26
CA MET A 81 -0.99 18.72 19.36
C MET A 81 -1.56 18.52 20.76
N GLY A 82 -0.76 18.75 21.81
CA GLY A 82 -1.22 18.69 23.20
C GLY A 82 -2.31 19.71 23.50
N GLY A 83 -2.15 20.96 23.03
CA GLY A 83 -3.16 22.01 23.15
C GLY A 83 -4.46 21.69 22.42
N HIS A 84 -4.37 21.13 21.21
CA HIS A 84 -5.56 20.70 20.45
C HIS A 84 -6.32 19.58 21.17
N PHE A 85 -5.61 18.58 21.73
CA PHE A 85 -6.25 17.53 22.53
C PHE A 85 -6.90 18.09 23.81
N ALA A 86 -6.23 19.02 24.50
CA ALA A 86 -6.79 19.65 25.70
C ALA A 86 -8.07 20.44 25.41
N ALA A 87 -8.10 21.19 24.30
CA ALA A 87 -9.30 21.91 23.85
C ALA A 87 -10.45 20.92 23.54
N PHE A 88 -10.15 19.84 22.80
CA PHE A 88 -11.11 18.77 22.52
C PHE A 88 -11.65 18.13 23.80
N ALA A 89 -10.77 17.78 24.75
CA ALA A 89 -11.17 17.16 26.02
C ALA A 89 -12.10 18.08 26.83
N ALA A 90 -11.76 19.38 26.92
CA ALA A 90 -12.58 20.37 27.60
C ALA A 90 -13.96 20.55 26.92
N GLU A 91 -14.00 20.64 25.60
CA GLU A 91 -15.25 20.76 24.83
C GLU A 91 -16.17 19.55 25.03
N ARG A 92 -15.59 18.35 25.11
CA ARG A 92 -16.31 17.08 25.28
C ARG A 92 -16.55 16.70 26.74
N GLY A 93 -16.03 17.45 27.70
CA GLY A 93 -16.18 17.20 29.13
C GLY A 93 -15.38 16.01 29.67
N PHE A 94 -14.25 15.67 29.04
CA PHE A 94 -13.35 14.61 29.52
C PHE A 94 -12.30 15.15 30.51
N ASP A 95 -12.05 14.42 31.60
CA ASP A 95 -10.87 14.59 32.45
C ASP A 95 -9.69 13.80 31.86
N ALA A 96 -9.08 14.37 30.82
CA ALA A 96 -7.92 13.81 30.14
C ALA A 96 -6.99 14.92 29.62
N HIS A 97 -5.69 14.65 29.60
CA HIS A 97 -4.67 15.53 29.03
C HIS A 97 -3.59 14.72 28.31
N ALA A 98 -2.94 15.33 27.31
CA ALA A 98 -1.79 14.74 26.63
C ALA A 98 -0.50 15.18 27.31
N ARG A 99 0.38 14.23 27.62
CA ARG A 99 1.69 14.46 28.24
C ARG A 99 2.79 13.90 27.35
N ARG A 100 3.79 14.72 27.01
CA ARG A 100 4.99 14.27 26.29
C ARG A 100 5.76 13.22 27.09
N LEU A 101 6.15 12.15 26.42
CA LEU A 101 7.05 11.13 26.97
C LEU A 101 8.51 11.57 26.83
N GLU A 102 9.34 11.16 27.78
CA GLU A 102 10.79 11.40 27.74
C GLU A 102 11.45 10.55 26.64
N GLU A 103 11.00 9.31 26.50
CA GLU A 103 11.43 8.37 25.47
C GLU A 103 10.24 7.94 24.61
N ARG A 104 10.49 7.70 23.33
CA ARG A 104 9.50 7.13 22.42
C ARG A 104 9.25 5.67 22.75
N VAL A 105 8.02 5.22 22.54
CA VAL A 105 7.62 3.83 22.78
C VAL A 105 8.19 2.94 21.68
N PRO A 106 8.98 1.89 22.00
CA PRO A 106 9.52 0.96 21.00
C PRO A 106 8.43 0.27 20.17
N HIS A 107 8.72 -0.08 18.92
CA HIS A 107 7.73 -0.61 17.99
C HIS A 107 7.12 -1.94 18.44
N THR A 108 7.90 -2.81 19.07
CA THR A 108 7.39 -4.07 19.67
C THR A 108 6.36 -3.80 20.77
N ARG A 109 6.58 -2.75 21.57
CA ARG A 109 5.65 -2.33 22.61
C ARG A 109 4.39 -1.74 21.98
N ARG A 110 4.52 -0.93 20.92
CA ARG A 110 3.38 -0.42 20.15
C ARG A 110 2.53 -1.55 19.56
N ALA A 111 3.15 -2.61 19.03
CA ALA A 111 2.44 -3.78 18.51
C ALA A 111 1.62 -4.50 19.59
N ARG A 112 2.22 -4.75 20.76
CA ARG A 112 1.52 -5.37 21.90
C ARG A 112 0.37 -4.49 22.41
N LEU A 113 0.59 -3.18 22.49
CA LEU A 113 -0.41 -2.19 22.87
C LEU A 113 -1.58 -2.15 21.87
N ALA A 114 -1.30 -2.21 20.56
CA ALA A 114 -2.34 -2.26 19.52
C ALA A 114 -3.18 -3.53 19.59
N VAL A 115 -2.55 -4.69 19.78
CA VAL A 115 -3.25 -5.98 19.99
C VAL A 115 -4.14 -5.90 21.24
N GLU A 116 -3.66 -5.35 22.35
CA GLU A 116 -4.45 -5.17 23.56
C GLU A 116 -5.64 -4.23 23.32
N ALA A 117 -5.40 -3.04 22.75
CA ALA A 117 -6.40 -2.00 22.58
C ALA A 117 -7.55 -2.39 21.64
N GLY A 118 -7.25 -3.22 20.65
CA GLY A 118 -8.21 -3.72 19.65
C GLY A 118 -8.71 -5.14 19.86
N GLY A 119 -8.52 -5.74 21.05
CA GLY A 119 -9.10 -7.06 21.34
C GLY A 119 -8.48 -8.20 20.54
N GLY A 120 -7.20 -8.10 20.24
CA GLY A 120 -6.39 -9.12 19.58
C GLY A 120 -5.86 -8.71 18.21
N ALA A 121 -6.20 -7.53 17.68
CA ALA A 121 -5.41 -6.89 16.61
C ALA A 121 -5.53 -5.38 16.60
N GLY A 122 -4.55 -4.74 15.98
CA GLY A 122 -4.58 -3.30 15.80
C GLY A 122 -3.51 -2.76 14.87
N VAL A 123 -3.72 -1.51 14.47
CA VAL A 123 -2.74 -0.76 13.68
C VAL A 123 -1.57 -0.35 14.56
N VAL A 124 -0.37 -0.59 14.06
CA VAL A 124 0.89 -0.21 14.68
C VAL A 124 1.49 0.93 13.88
N VAL A 125 1.69 2.08 14.52
CA VAL A 125 2.40 3.20 13.91
C VAL A 125 3.90 3.03 14.10
N TYR A 126 4.66 3.13 13.01
CA TYR A 126 6.12 3.10 13.02
C TYR A 126 6.67 4.11 12.01
N ASN A 127 7.31 5.17 12.49
CA ASN A 127 7.75 6.31 11.67
C ASN A 127 6.63 6.88 10.77
N ARG A 128 5.43 7.08 11.35
CA ARG A 128 4.23 7.57 10.65
C ARG A 128 3.68 6.63 9.56
N LEU A 129 4.23 5.42 9.44
CA LEU A 129 3.73 4.34 8.59
C LEU A 129 2.85 3.39 9.42
N TRP A 130 2.03 2.58 8.76
CA TRP A 130 1.06 1.70 9.41
C TRP A 130 1.29 0.23 9.07
N ALA A 131 1.51 -0.56 10.11
CA ALA A 131 1.51 -2.02 10.07
C ALA A 131 0.28 -2.52 10.84
N VAL A 132 -0.01 -3.81 10.77
CA VAL A 132 -1.05 -4.42 11.60
C VAL A 132 -0.45 -5.57 12.40
N ALA A 133 -0.67 -5.54 13.71
CA ALA A 133 -0.32 -6.63 14.61
C ALA A 133 -1.57 -7.45 14.93
N VAL A 134 -1.43 -8.78 14.91
CA VAL A 134 -2.48 -9.73 15.26
C VAL A 134 -1.94 -10.70 16.31
N GLY A 135 -2.64 -10.83 17.44
CA GLY A 135 -2.28 -11.74 18.53
C GLY A 135 -3.17 -12.99 18.59
N GLY A 136 -2.72 -13.95 19.40
CA GLY A 136 -3.45 -15.19 19.66
C GLY A 136 -3.17 -16.30 18.64
N LEU A 137 -2.03 -16.23 17.93
CA LEU A 137 -1.63 -17.26 16.98
C LEU A 137 -0.93 -18.43 17.70
N PRO A 138 -1.09 -19.67 17.21
CA PRO A 138 -0.32 -20.83 17.67
C PRO A 138 1.18 -20.61 17.48
N ALA A 139 1.96 -20.92 18.51
CA ALA A 139 3.42 -20.76 18.52
C ALA A 139 4.17 -22.07 18.24
N ASP A 140 3.45 -23.19 18.15
CA ASP A 140 4.00 -24.55 18.12
C ASP A 140 3.97 -25.21 16.73
N ARG A 141 3.44 -24.51 15.71
CA ARG A 141 3.33 -25.04 14.35
C ARG A 141 3.37 -23.96 13.27
N PRO A 142 3.77 -24.32 12.03
CA PRO A 142 3.54 -23.48 10.87
C PRO A 142 2.08 -23.15 10.64
N LEU A 143 1.84 -21.96 10.10
CA LEU A 143 0.56 -21.54 9.56
C LEU A 143 0.70 -21.31 8.05
N PRO A 144 -0.14 -21.92 7.20
CA PRO A 144 -0.08 -21.70 5.76
C PRO A 144 -0.62 -20.33 5.38
N VAL A 145 0.01 -19.74 4.37
CA VAL A 145 -0.41 -18.51 3.71
C VAL A 145 -0.92 -18.87 2.33
N VAL A 146 -2.18 -18.55 2.04
CA VAL A 146 -2.86 -18.87 0.79
C VAL A 146 -3.48 -17.62 0.18
N ALA A 147 -3.76 -17.62 -1.12
CA ALA A 147 -4.44 -16.52 -1.80
C ALA A 147 -5.63 -17.02 -2.61
N GLU A 148 -6.68 -16.21 -2.65
CA GLU A 148 -7.83 -16.41 -3.52
C GLU A 148 -7.68 -15.51 -4.76
N ALA A 149 -7.66 -16.09 -5.97
CA ALA A 149 -7.62 -15.33 -7.20
C ALA A 149 -9.00 -14.83 -7.62
N MET A 150 -9.06 -13.68 -8.29
CA MET A 150 -10.24 -13.26 -9.05
C MET A 150 -10.25 -13.99 -10.40
N GLU A 151 -11.15 -14.96 -10.57
CA GLU A 151 -11.26 -15.77 -11.80
C GLU A 151 -11.83 -15.00 -13.01
N GLY A 152 -12.66 -13.99 -12.75
CA GLY A 152 -13.32 -13.19 -13.79
C GLY A 152 -13.71 -11.79 -13.32
N GLY A 153 -14.41 -11.06 -14.19
CA GLY A 153 -14.74 -9.65 -13.98
C GLY A 153 -13.67 -8.72 -14.53
N GLU A 154 -13.61 -7.50 -14.00
CA GLU A 154 -12.72 -6.43 -14.51
C GLU A 154 -11.23 -6.67 -14.22
N PHE A 155 -10.92 -7.40 -13.14
CA PHE A 155 -9.54 -7.57 -12.64
C PHE A 155 -9.11 -9.04 -12.55
N PRO A 156 -9.23 -9.83 -13.63
CA PRO A 156 -8.89 -11.25 -13.59
C PRO A 156 -7.41 -11.45 -13.23
N GLY A 157 -7.13 -12.48 -12.43
CA GLY A 157 -5.77 -12.83 -11.99
C GLY A 157 -5.21 -11.98 -10.84
N ARG A 158 -5.89 -10.92 -10.41
CA ARG A 158 -5.57 -10.22 -9.15
C ARG A 158 -6.04 -11.03 -7.95
N TRP A 159 -5.46 -10.77 -6.78
CA TRP A 159 -5.88 -11.42 -5.54
C TRP A 159 -7.17 -10.80 -5.01
N ARG A 160 -8.17 -11.60 -4.68
CA ARG A 160 -9.31 -11.16 -3.88
C ARG A 160 -8.88 -10.98 -2.43
N SER A 161 -8.25 -12.01 -1.87
CA SER A 161 -7.67 -11.98 -0.54
C SER A 161 -6.40 -12.82 -0.45
N ILE A 162 -5.63 -12.56 0.60
CA ILE A 162 -4.49 -13.37 1.02
C ILE A 162 -4.70 -13.72 2.49
N ASP A 163 -4.65 -15.00 2.84
CA ASP A 163 -5.13 -15.50 4.12
C ASP A 163 -4.04 -16.29 4.84
N VAL A 164 -3.86 -16.01 6.13
CA VAL A 164 -3.14 -16.89 7.06
C VAL A 164 -4.18 -17.80 7.73
N ILE A 165 -4.09 -19.11 7.45
CA ILE A 165 -5.04 -20.08 8.00
C ILE A 165 -4.55 -20.55 9.37
N VAL A 166 -5.35 -20.33 10.41
CA VAL A 166 -5.04 -20.77 11.77
C VAL A 166 -5.66 -22.14 12.02
N ASP A 167 -6.96 -22.27 11.83
CA ASP A 167 -7.69 -23.54 11.98
C ASP A 167 -8.54 -23.79 10.72
N PRO A 168 -8.12 -24.70 9.82
CA PRO A 168 -8.83 -24.95 8.57
C PRO A 168 -10.17 -25.66 8.77
N ASP A 169 -10.38 -26.30 9.92
CA ASP A 169 -11.56 -27.12 10.19
C ASP A 169 -12.62 -26.37 11.01
N ALA A 170 -12.27 -25.20 11.57
CA ALA A 170 -13.17 -24.38 12.36
C ALA A 170 -14.08 -23.48 11.50
N GLU A 171 -15.35 -23.38 11.88
CA GLU A 171 -16.30 -22.47 11.26
C GLU A 171 -16.10 -21.04 11.76
N THR A 172 -16.04 -20.08 10.82
CA THR A 172 -16.05 -18.66 11.13
C THR A 172 -17.48 -18.21 11.44
N VAL A 173 -17.69 -17.57 12.59
CA VAL A 173 -19.00 -17.00 12.97
C VAL A 173 -18.96 -15.49 13.19
N ASP A 174 -17.77 -14.90 13.32
CA ASP A 174 -17.59 -13.46 13.51
C ASP A 174 -16.31 -12.98 12.79
N SER A 175 -16.33 -11.73 12.32
CA SER A 175 -15.25 -11.13 11.52
C SER A 175 -15.01 -9.69 11.96
N HIS A 176 -13.80 -9.37 12.43
CA HIS A 176 -13.45 -8.02 12.88
C HIS A 176 -12.40 -7.41 11.95
N ALA A 177 -12.76 -6.29 11.30
CA ALA A 177 -11.87 -5.57 10.41
C ALA A 177 -11.00 -4.54 11.17
N VAL A 178 -9.72 -4.48 10.79
CA VAL A 178 -8.72 -3.49 11.20
C VAL A 178 -8.18 -2.84 9.93
N GLN A 179 -8.57 -1.59 9.70
CA GLN A 179 -8.06 -0.76 8.62
C GLN A 179 -6.75 -0.12 9.08
N GLY A 180 -5.62 -0.11 8.37
CA GLY A 180 -5.13 -1.00 7.33
C GLY A 180 -3.60 -0.88 7.27
N VAL A 181 -2.94 -1.83 6.62
CA VAL A 181 -1.48 -1.81 6.40
C VAL A 181 -1.16 -0.86 5.26
N MET A 182 -0.22 0.06 5.46
CA MET A 182 0.29 0.95 4.41
C MET A 182 1.34 0.23 3.56
N VAL A 183 1.18 0.32 2.25
CA VAL A 183 2.02 -0.30 1.24
C VAL A 183 2.44 0.76 0.21
N ASP A 184 3.73 0.78 -0.11
CA ASP A 184 4.38 1.71 -1.06
C ASP A 184 5.29 0.98 -2.08
N HIS A 185 5.44 -0.34 -1.94
CA HIS A 185 6.21 -1.20 -2.85
C HIS A 185 5.35 -2.33 -3.46
N GLY A 186 4.02 -2.23 -3.42
CA GLY A 186 3.10 -3.26 -3.91
C GLY A 186 3.19 -4.62 -3.22
N GLN A 187 3.86 -4.69 -2.06
CA GLN A 187 4.18 -5.93 -1.37
C GLN A 187 3.68 -5.94 0.07
N LEU A 188 3.46 -7.14 0.59
CA LEU A 188 3.11 -7.40 1.99
C LEU A 188 3.97 -8.54 2.51
N MET A 189 4.29 -8.51 3.80
CA MET A 189 5.02 -9.57 4.49
C MET A 189 4.35 -9.88 5.82
N CYS A 190 4.14 -11.17 6.07
CA CYS A 190 3.71 -11.76 7.32
C CYS A 190 4.93 -12.29 8.07
N ALA A 191 5.24 -11.72 9.23
CA ALA A 191 6.40 -12.11 10.04
C ALA A 191 6.07 -12.10 11.55
N ASP A 192 6.69 -13.01 12.30
CA ASP A 192 6.63 -12.99 13.76
C ASP A 192 7.21 -11.68 14.33
N LEU A 193 6.53 -11.10 15.33
CA LEU A 193 6.92 -9.83 15.93
C LEU A 193 8.36 -9.83 16.46
N GLY A 194 8.78 -10.93 17.10
CA GLY A 194 10.12 -11.05 17.67
C GLY A 194 11.17 -11.34 16.60
N ALA A 195 10.88 -12.26 15.69
CA ALA A 195 11.79 -12.63 14.60
C ALA A 195 12.12 -11.44 13.68
N LEU A 196 11.18 -10.53 13.49
CA LEU A 196 11.34 -9.35 12.66
C LEU A 196 12.47 -8.41 13.13
N GLY A 197 12.93 -8.53 14.38
CA GLY A 197 14.13 -7.83 14.86
C GLY A 197 15.40 -8.15 14.08
N GLU A 198 15.46 -9.29 13.37
CA GLU A 198 16.59 -9.69 12.52
C GLU A 198 16.46 -9.22 11.06
N PHE A 199 15.37 -8.56 10.68
CA PHE A 199 15.22 -8.06 9.32
C PHE A 199 16.21 -6.92 9.04
N ARG A 200 16.97 -7.03 7.96
CA ARG A 200 17.91 -6.03 7.46
C ARG A 200 17.57 -5.64 6.03
N MET A 201 17.68 -4.35 5.76
CA MET A 201 17.49 -3.74 4.46
C MET A 201 18.59 -2.67 4.29
N TRP A 202 19.18 -2.59 3.10
CA TRP A 202 20.33 -1.74 2.76
C TRP A 202 21.64 -2.08 3.47
N GLU A 203 21.68 -3.19 4.22
CA GLU A 203 22.88 -3.68 4.89
C GLU A 203 23.10 -5.13 4.45
N SER A 204 24.18 -5.37 3.74
CA SER A 204 24.52 -6.71 3.28
C SER A 204 24.78 -7.65 4.46
N LEU A 205 24.19 -8.85 4.41
CA LEU A 205 24.37 -9.87 5.43
C LEU A 205 25.67 -10.65 5.28
N ASP A 206 26.30 -10.60 4.10
CA ASP A 206 27.52 -11.35 3.76
C ASP A 206 28.63 -10.45 3.18
N GLY A 207 28.45 -9.14 3.20
CA GLY A 207 29.39 -8.16 2.65
C GLY A 207 29.42 -8.14 1.11
N ARG A 208 28.38 -8.68 0.47
CA ARG A 208 28.25 -8.73 -0.98
C ARG A 208 26.97 -8.08 -1.47
N ALA A 209 26.97 -7.76 -2.76
CA ALA A 209 25.87 -7.10 -3.43
C ALA A 209 25.86 -7.43 -4.93
N ASP A 210 24.73 -7.14 -5.57
CA ASP A 210 24.62 -7.06 -7.03
C ASP A 210 24.51 -5.60 -7.48
N PHE A 211 25.03 -5.31 -8.66
CA PHE A 211 24.77 -4.07 -9.38
C PHE A 211 24.20 -4.39 -10.75
N VAL A 212 22.95 -3.98 -10.97
CA VAL A 212 22.16 -4.32 -12.16
C VAL A 212 21.77 -3.05 -12.91
N PHE A 213 21.76 -3.12 -14.22
CA PHE A 213 21.29 -2.05 -15.08
C PHE A 213 20.58 -2.60 -16.32
N TRP A 214 19.65 -1.81 -16.87
CA TRP A 214 18.81 -2.16 -18.01
C TRP A 214 18.47 -0.91 -18.82
N GLY A 215 17.87 -1.09 -20.00
CA GLY A 215 17.46 0.02 -20.86
C GLY A 215 17.84 -0.17 -22.31
N ALA A 216 17.49 0.80 -23.16
CA ALA A 216 17.67 0.70 -24.61
C ALA A 216 19.15 0.55 -24.99
N ASP A 217 20.04 1.24 -24.25
CA ASP A 217 21.48 1.27 -24.52
C ASP A 217 22.28 0.27 -23.65
N ALA A 218 21.60 -0.54 -22.82
CA ALA A 218 22.26 -1.34 -21.80
C ALA A 218 23.16 -2.45 -22.38
N ALA A 219 22.75 -3.09 -23.47
CA ALA A 219 23.53 -4.18 -24.08
C ALA A 219 24.88 -3.69 -24.66
N GLU A 220 24.86 -2.54 -25.35
CA GLU A 220 26.09 -1.93 -25.88
C GLU A 220 27.00 -1.45 -24.74
N LEU A 221 26.42 -0.79 -23.73
CA LEU A 221 27.17 -0.34 -22.57
C LEU A 221 27.79 -1.53 -21.83
N ALA A 222 27.05 -2.63 -21.63
CA ALA A 222 27.52 -3.83 -20.97
C ALA A 222 28.77 -4.42 -21.65
N ALA A 223 28.78 -4.51 -22.97
CA ALA A 223 29.93 -4.97 -23.73
C ALA A 223 31.17 -4.07 -23.52
N ARG A 224 30.98 -2.76 -23.42
CA ARG A 224 32.07 -1.79 -23.19
C ARG A 224 32.63 -1.83 -21.76
N VAL A 225 31.77 -1.97 -20.75
CA VAL A 225 32.17 -1.93 -19.34
C VAL A 225 32.54 -3.31 -18.77
N GLY A 226 32.34 -4.36 -19.55
CA GLY A 226 32.60 -5.74 -19.15
C GLY A 226 31.58 -6.28 -18.14
N ALA A 227 30.31 -5.91 -18.31
CA ALA A 227 29.21 -6.43 -17.49
C ALA A 227 28.65 -7.73 -18.08
N THR A 228 28.17 -8.60 -17.21
CA THR A 228 27.54 -9.87 -17.59
C THR A 228 26.09 -9.64 -17.97
N ARG A 229 25.59 -10.36 -18.98
CA ARG A 229 24.16 -10.43 -19.27
C ARG A 229 23.49 -11.36 -18.25
N LEU A 230 22.59 -10.81 -17.44
CA LEU A 230 21.90 -11.54 -16.36
C LEU A 230 20.57 -12.13 -16.84
N THR A 231 19.81 -11.34 -17.60
CA THR A 231 18.57 -11.76 -18.25
C THR A 231 18.53 -11.24 -19.69
N ASP A 232 17.38 -11.38 -20.36
CA ASP A 232 17.23 -10.81 -21.68
C ASP A 232 17.31 -9.28 -21.71
N ARG A 233 17.04 -8.62 -20.58
CA ARG A 233 16.94 -7.16 -20.46
C ARG A 233 17.89 -6.56 -19.41
N GLU A 234 18.45 -7.37 -18.52
CA GLU A 234 19.32 -6.92 -17.43
C GLU A 234 20.77 -7.35 -17.63
N PHE A 235 21.66 -6.43 -17.28
CA PHE A 235 23.10 -6.59 -17.31
C PHE A 235 23.68 -6.15 -15.99
N GLY A 236 24.84 -6.65 -15.60
CA GLY A 236 25.44 -6.26 -14.33
C GLY A 236 26.54 -7.17 -13.84
N TRP A 237 26.79 -7.04 -12.54
CA TRP A 237 27.67 -7.92 -11.79
C TRP A 237 26.91 -8.39 -10.55
N THR A 238 26.99 -9.69 -10.29
CA THR A 238 26.31 -10.33 -9.17
C THR A 238 27.32 -10.93 -8.21
N ASP A 239 26.97 -11.04 -6.93
CA ASP A 239 27.80 -11.63 -5.90
C ASP A 239 29.19 -10.96 -5.76
N VAL A 240 29.21 -9.63 -5.91
CA VAL A 240 30.44 -8.82 -5.82
C VAL A 240 30.64 -8.35 -4.39
N ILE A 241 31.90 -8.22 -3.96
CA ILE A 241 32.24 -7.59 -2.67
C ILE A 241 31.67 -6.16 -2.66
N GLU A 242 30.93 -5.80 -1.62
CA GLU A 242 30.12 -4.57 -1.60
C GLU A 242 30.98 -3.30 -1.82
N GLU A 243 32.18 -3.24 -1.24
CA GLU A 243 33.11 -2.12 -1.42
C GLU A 243 33.58 -1.94 -2.87
N GLU A 244 33.55 -3.00 -3.68
CA GLU A 244 33.96 -2.95 -5.09
C GLU A 244 32.84 -2.45 -6.01
N ILE A 245 31.58 -2.49 -5.57
CA ILE A 245 30.43 -2.08 -6.38
C ILE A 245 30.52 -0.62 -6.78
N GLY A 246 31.04 0.26 -5.92
CA GLY A 246 31.18 1.69 -6.24
C GLY A 246 31.91 1.93 -7.56
N ALA A 247 32.97 1.16 -7.83
CA ALA A 247 33.74 1.26 -9.07
C ALA A 247 32.97 0.74 -10.30
N HIS A 248 32.05 -0.21 -10.12
CA HIS A 248 31.13 -0.66 -11.17
C HIS A 248 30.05 0.39 -11.47
N ALA A 249 29.42 0.90 -10.41
CA ALA A 249 28.36 1.88 -10.49
C ALA A 249 28.83 3.20 -11.13
N GLU A 250 29.99 3.71 -10.71
CA GLU A 250 30.56 4.95 -11.23
C GLU A 250 30.82 4.85 -12.75
N ARG A 251 31.41 3.74 -13.22
CA ARG A 251 31.67 3.51 -14.64
C ARG A 251 30.40 3.55 -15.49
N VAL A 252 29.34 2.89 -15.01
CA VAL A 252 28.05 2.83 -15.72
C VAL A 252 27.35 4.19 -15.71
N GLN A 253 27.26 4.82 -14.54
CA GLN A 253 26.56 6.09 -14.37
C GLN A 253 27.27 7.26 -15.06
N GLU A 254 28.61 7.28 -15.07
CA GLU A 254 29.38 8.31 -15.77
C GLU A 254 29.21 8.19 -17.29
N ALA A 255 29.30 6.98 -17.85
CA ALA A 255 29.07 6.75 -19.26
C ALA A 255 27.66 7.19 -19.68
N ALA A 256 26.64 6.83 -18.88
CA ALA A 256 25.27 7.21 -19.13
C ALA A 256 25.06 8.71 -19.14
N ARG A 257 25.63 9.42 -18.15
CA ARG A 257 25.50 10.87 -18.01
C ARG A 257 26.19 11.60 -19.16
N ARG A 258 27.42 11.18 -19.49
CA ARG A 258 28.25 11.83 -20.51
C ARG A 258 27.67 11.67 -21.92
N GLU A 259 27.08 10.51 -22.20
CA GLU A 259 26.62 10.14 -23.55
C GLU A 259 25.10 10.23 -23.71
N GLY A 260 24.36 10.53 -22.63
CA GLY A 260 22.91 10.65 -22.66
C GLY A 260 22.18 9.30 -22.81
N LEU A 261 22.80 8.20 -22.38
CA LEU A 261 22.26 6.84 -22.53
C LEU A 261 20.99 6.66 -21.70
N LYS A 262 20.03 5.92 -22.25
CA LYS A 262 18.77 5.54 -21.61
C LYS A 262 18.95 4.25 -20.84
N ILE A 263 19.53 4.36 -19.65
CA ILE A 263 19.69 3.25 -18.72
C ILE A 263 19.04 3.52 -17.35
N GLY A 264 18.44 2.48 -16.77
CA GLY A 264 18.13 2.38 -15.35
C GLY A 264 19.21 1.57 -14.63
N VAL A 265 19.43 1.87 -13.35
CA VAL A 265 20.41 1.17 -12.50
C VAL A 265 19.76 0.80 -11.17
N ASP A 266 20.28 -0.25 -10.56
CA ASP A 266 19.79 -0.79 -9.29
C ASP A 266 20.93 -1.42 -8.50
N PHE A 267 21.00 -1.08 -7.22
CA PHE A 267 21.98 -1.61 -6.27
C PHE A 267 21.24 -2.54 -5.33
N ARG A 268 21.64 -3.81 -5.29
CA ARG A 268 20.95 -4.86 -4.55
C ARG A 268 21.91 -5.48 -3.53
N PRO A 269 22.03 -4.92 -2.32
CA PRO A 269 22.83 -5.54 -1.27
C PRO A 269 22.21 -6.90 -0.91
N HIS A 270 23.03 -7.87 -0.50
CA HIS A 270 22.56 -9.20 -0.09
C HIS A 270 21.89 -9.16 1.30
N ASP A 271 20.83 -8.38 1.41
CA ASP A 271 20.02 -8.20 2.61
C ASP A 271 18.76 -9.09 2.60
N ASN A 272 17.89 -8.96 3.61
CA ASN A 272 16.66 -9.76 3.65
C ASN A 272 15.65 -9.36 2.57
N LEU A 273 15.55 -8.07 2.26
CA LEU A 273 14.58 -7.56 1.29
C LEU A 273 14.93 -8.04 -0.12
N GLU A 274 16.18 -7.92 -0.55
CA GLU A 274 16.58 -8.33 -1.89
C GLU A 274 16.56 -9.84 -2.07
N ARG A 275 16.85 -10.60 -1.01
CA ARG A 275 16.62 -12.06 -1.00
C ARG A 275 15.13 -12.41 -1.17
N LEU A 276 14.23 -11.65 -0.52
CA LEU A 276 12.79 -11.83 -0.69
C LEU A 276 12.34 -11.43 -2.10
N ASN A 277 12.78 -10.26 -2.58
CA ASN A 277 12.45 -9.75 -3.91
C ASN A 277 12.93 -10.68 -5.03
N ALA A 278 14.12 -11.28 -4.87
CA ALA A 278 14.63 -12.28 -5.81
C ALA A 278 13.68 -13.49 -5.91
N GLN A 279 13.19 -14.01 -4.77
CA GLN A 279 12.22 -15.10 -4.76
C GLN A 279 10.87 -14.69 -5.37
N ILE A 280 10.35 -13.51 -5.02
CA ILE A 280 9.09 -12.98 -5.58
C ILE A 280 9.20 -12.84 -7.11
N ARG A 281 10.35 -12.40 -7.63
CA ARG A 281 10.59 -12.28 -9.08
C ARG A 281 10.67 -13.65 -9.77
N ALA A 282 11.24 -14.65 -9.10
CA ALA A 282 11.48 -15.98 -9.67
C ALA A 282 10.25 -16.90 -9.63
N ASN A 283 9.28 -16.63 -8.75
CA ASN A 283 8.11 -17.50 -8.53
C ASN A 283 6.85 -16.98 -9.25
N ASP A 284 6.11 -17.87 -9.91
CA ASP A 284 4.85 -17.54 -10.60
C ASP A 284 3.75 -17.06 -9.64
N THR A 285 3.76 -17.57 -8.40
CA THR A 285 2.86 -17.11 -7.34
C THR A 285 3.22 -15.72 -6.82
N ARG A 286 4.40 -15.19 -7.19
CA ARG A 286 4.94 -13.90 -6.73
C ARG A 286 5.08 -13.83 -5.21
N ALA A 287 5.48 -14.95 -4.60
CA ALA A 287 5.72 -15.08 -3.16
C ALA A 287 7.15 -15.56 -2.87
N GLY A 288 7.63 -15.29 -1.66
CA GLY A 288 8.93 -15.73 -1.16
C GLY A 288 8.90 -15.99 0.35
N THR A 289 9.89 -16.73 0.83
CA THR A 289 10.04 -17.07 2.25
C THR A 289 11.42 -16.62 2.75
N LEU A 290 11.44 -16.02 3.94
CA LEU A 290 12.66 -15.68 4.67
C LEU A 290 12.72 -16.49 5.97
N SER A 291 13.94 -16.77 6.44
CA SER A 291 14.18 -17.27 7.79
C SER A 291 14.76 -16.12 8.62
N LEU A 292 14.00 -15.62 9.59
CA LEU A 292 14.39 -14.54 10.49
C LEU A 292 14.46 -15.12 11.91
N ALA A 293 15.63 -15.06 12.56
CA ALA A 293 15.85 -15.71 13.86
C ALA A 293 15.39 -17.19 13.93
N GLY A 294 15.43 -17.91 12.81
CA GLY A 294 14.95 -19.30 12.69
C GLY A 294 13.45 -19.48 12.47
N ALA A 295 12.65 -18.41 12.50
CA ALA A 295 11.23 -18.42 12.18
C ALA A 295 10.99 -18.05 10.70
N ARG A 296 10.04 -18.72 10.05
CA ARG A 296 9.65 -18.38 8.67
C ARG A 296 8.77 -17.13 8.62
N ALA A 297 9.17 -16.20 7.76
CA ALA A 297 8.34 -15.09 7.31
C ALA A 297 7.98 -15.28 5.83
N CYS A 298 6.79 -14.89 5.44
CA CYS A 298 6.29 -15.03 4.06
C CYS A 298 5.97 -13.64 3.50
N GLY A 299 6.59 -13.28 2.37
CA GLY A 299 6.33 -12.04 1.66
C GLY A 299 5.83 -12.28 0.25
N PHE A 300 5.00 -11.38 -0.26
CA PHE A 300 4.29 -11.57 -1.52
C PHE A 300 3.85 -10.26 -2.16
N ASP A 301 3.75 -10.26 -3.49
CA ASP A 301 3.12 -9.20 -4.27
C ASP A 301 1.60 -9.24 -4.06
N ASN A 302 1.01 -8.09 -3.76
CA ASN A 302 -0.43 -8.00 -3.48
C ASN A 302 -1.29 -7.97 -4.76
N ARG A 303 -0.69 -7.84 -5.95
CA ARG A 303 -1.32 -7.70 -7.28
C ARG A 303 -2.24 -6.49 -7.45
N TRP A 304 -2.25 -5.57 -6.50
CA TRP A 304 -3.01 -4.32 -6.52
C TRP A 304 -2.13 -3.07 -6.62
N GLY A 305 -0.89 -3.15 -6.15
CA GLY A 305 0.04 -2.02 -6.04
C GLY A 305 -0.01 -1.37 -4.65
N ASP A 306 0.30 -0.09 -4.59
CA ASP A 306 0.45 0.66 -3.33
C ASP A 306 -0.91 1.00 -2.71
N GLY A 307 -0.97 1.35 -1.44
CA GLY A 307 -2.23 1.72 -0.79
C GLY A 307 -2.33 1.36 0.68
N VAL A 308 -3.57 1.42 1.20
CA VAL A 308 -3.88 0.97 2.56
C VAL A 308 -4.84 -0.22 2.43
N PHE A 309 -4.46 -1.36 2.98
CA PHE A 309 -5.21 -2.62 2.84
C PHE A 309 -5.79 -3.08 4.17
N THR A 310 -7.03 -3.56 4.13
CA THR A 310 -7.77 -4.01 5.32
C THR A 310 -7.32 -5.40 5.76
N ILE A 311 -7.14 -5.55 7.08
CA ILE A 311 -6.90 -6.84 7.71
C ILE A 311 -8.16 -7.26 8.46
N VAL A 312 -8.61 -8.49 8.27
CA VAL A 312 -9.78 -9.05 8.94
C VAL A 312 -9.34 -10.24 9.79
N ARG A 313 -9.85 -10.32 11.02
CA ARG A 313 -9.74 -11.49 11.86
C ARG A 313 -11.06 -12.21 11.88
N ASP A 314 -11.01 -13.48 11.51
CA ASP A 314 -12.17 -14.37 11.53
C ASP A 314 -12.08 -15.25 12.78
N LEU A 315 -13.17 -15.29 13.54
CA LEU A 315 -13.27 -15.94 14.84
C LEU A 315 -14.34 -17.04 14.82
N ASP A 316 -14.13 -18.08 15.62
CA ASP A 316 -15.13 -19.11 15.88
C ASP A 316 -16.12 -18.71 16.99
N ALA A 317 -17.08 -19.58 17.28
CA ALA A 317 -18.10 -19.35 18.32
C ALA A 317 -17.54 -19.27 19.74
N GLN A 318 -16.28 -19.62 19.96
CA GLN A 318 -15.58 -19.48 21.24
C GLN A 318 -14.67 -18.24 21.26
N GLY A 319 -14.67 -17.42 20.20
CA GLY A 319 -13.82 -16.25 20.05
C GLY A 319 -12.36 -16.59 19.75
N ARG A 320 -12.06 -17.83 19.31
CA ARG A 320 -10.72 -18.25 18.91
C ARG A 320 -10.45 -17.83 17.47
N LEU A 321 -9.22 -17.46 17.18
CA LEU A 321 -8.79 -17.05 15.84
C LEU A 321 -8.77 -18.24 14.88
N VAL A 322 -9.53 -18.14 13.80
CA VAL A 322 -9.65 -19.16 12.74
C VAL A 322 -8.79 -18.80 11.54
N ARG A 323 -8.79 -17.52 11.16
CA ARG A 323 -8.10 -17.02 9.98
C ARG A 323 -7.78 -15.54 10.12
N ILE A 324 -6.68 -15.12 9.51
CA ILE A 324 -6.37 -13.71 9.26
C ILE A 324 -6.47 -13.50 7.76
N ARG A 325 -7.31 -12.57 7.31
CA ARG A 325 -7.57 -12.30 5.90
C ARG A 325 -7.10 -10.88 5.55
N LEU A 326 -6.19 -10.78 4.60
CA LEU A 326 -5.75 -9.55 3.97
C LEU A 326 -6.70 -9.30 2.80
N ASP A 327 -7.69 -8.44 3.00
CA ASP A 327 -8.73 -8.14 2.02
C ASP A 327 -8.21 -7.10 1.00
N VAL A 328 -7.39 -7.58 0.06
CA VAL A 328 -6.65 -6.73 -0.87
C VAL A 328 -7.43 -6.37 -2.13
N GLY A 329 -8.47 -7.13 -2.47
CA GLY A 329 -9.27 -6.96 -3.69
C GLY A 329 -10.72 -6.57 -3.43
N ASN A 330 -11.01 -5.92 -2.31
CA ASN A 330 -12.36 -5.47 -1.99
C ASN A 330 -12.88 -4.40 -2.98
N GLU A 331 -14.16 -4.05 -2.85
CA GLU A 331 -14.82 -3.12 -3.75
C GLU A 331 -14.18 -1.72 -3.74
N GLU A 332 -13.66 -1.28 -2.58
CA GLU A 332 -12.97 0.01 -2.47
C GLU A 332 -11.65 0.00 -3.26
N THR A 333 -10.85 -1.06 -3.15
CA THR A 333 -9.61 -1.20 -3.92
C THR A 333 -9.90 -1.27 -5.42
N GLN A 334 -10.91 -2.07 -5.82
CA GLN A 334 -11.35 -2.16 -7.21
C GLN A 334 -11.82 -0.81 -7.75
N ARG A 335 -12.64 -0.09 -6.99
CA ARG A 335 -13.10 1.27 -7.31
C ARG A 335 -11.93 2.22 -7.50
N ARG A 336 -10.94 2.19 -6.60
CA ARG A 336 -9.75 3.05 -6.70
C ARG A 336 -8.95 2.74 -7.97
N MET A 337 -8.75 1.46 -8.29
CA MET A 337 -8.06 1.05 -9.51
C MET A 337 -8.81 1.44 -10.78
N ARG A 338 -10.14 1.30 -10.78
CA ARG A 338 -11.01 1.80 -11.85
C ARG A 338 -10.76 3.28 -12.11
N ARG A 339 -10.79 4.10 -11.05
CA ARG A 339 -10.59 5.55 -11.14
C ARG A 339 -9.20 5.89 -11.67
N VAL A 340 -8.15 5.25 -11.16
CA VAL A 340 -6.77 5.47 -11.64
C VAL A 340 -6.66 5.14 -13.14
N ARG A 341 -7.23 4.02 -13.58
CA ARG A 341 -7.28 3.66 -15.00
C ARG A 341 -8.01 4.73 -15.82
N LEU A 342 -9.21 5.12 -15.40
CA LEU A 342 -10.03 6.09 -16.13
C LEU A 342 -9.40 7.48 -16.20
N MET A 343 -8.68 7.89 -15.17
CA MET A 343 -7.92 9.15 -15.15
C MET A 343 -6.74 9.15 -16.14
N GLY A 344 -6.38 8.01 -16.72
CA GLY A 344 -5.42 7.88 -17.82
C GLY A 344 -6.06 7.79 -19.21
N CYS A 345 -7.39 7.75 -19.30
CA CYS A 345 -8.14 7.64 -20.55
C CYS A 345 -8.66 9.01 -21.03
N GLU A 346 -9.25 9.02 -22.21
CA GLU A 346 -9.89 10.14 -22.88
C GLU A 346 -11.41 9.96 -22.95
N ALA A 347 -12.14 11.05 -23.17
CA ALA A 347 -13.60 11.08 -23.27
C ALA A 347 -14.03 11.91 -24.49
N ILE A 348 -15.21 11.60 -25.02
CA ILE A 348 -15.83 12.32 -26.13
C ILE A 348 -16.64 13.49 -25.57
N VAL A 349 -16.40 14.70 -26.07
CA VAL A 349 -17.03 15.92 -25.53
C VAL A 349 -17.55 16.78 -26.67
N SER A 350 -18.79 17.23 -26.56
CA SER A 350 -19.39 18.18 -27.52
C SER A 350 -18.62 19.51 -27.55
N ASN A 351 -18.40 20.08 -28.74
CA ASN A 351 -17.77 21.39 -28.89
C ASN A 351 -18.57 22.49 -28.18
N LEU A 352 -19.89 22.35 -28.01
CA LEU A 352 -20.71 23.28 -27.21
C LEU A 352 -20.27 23.34 -25.73
N VAL A 353 -19.75 22.23 -25.21
CA VAL A 353 -19.15 22.13 -23.88
C VAL A 353 -17.72 22.66 -23.89
N LEU A 354 -16.92 22.28 -24.89
CA LEU A 354 -15.50 22.65 -24.98
C LEU A 354 -15.28 24.15 -25.11
N ASP A 355 -16.03 24.79 -26.00
CA ASP A 355 -15.96 26.22 -26.29
C ASP A 355 -16.40 27.10 -25.11
N GLY A 356 -16.92 26.49 -24.03
CA GLY A 356 -17.23 27.15 -22.77
C GLY A 356 -18.58 27.87 -22.75
N GLY A 357 -19.37 27.75 -23.81
CA GLY A 357 -20.72 28.31 -23.89
C GLY A 357 -21.74 27.58 -23.02
N HIS A 358 -21.54 26.28 -22.75
CA HIS A 358 -22.49 25.45 -22.00
C HIS A 358 -21.79 24.49 -21.03
N PRO A 359 -22.36 24.24 -19.83
CA PRO A 359 -21.87 23.18 -18.97
C PRO A 359 -22.25 21.80 -19.55
N PRO A 360 -21.48 20.74 -19.24
CA PRO A 360 -21.91 19.37 -19.53
C PRO A 360 -23.13 19.04 -18.66
N ARG A 361 -24.32 19.05 -19.25
CA ARG A 361 -25.57 18.76 -18.54
C ARG A 361 -25.92 17.28 -18.54
N PHE A 362 -25.45 16.56 -19.54
CA PHE A 362 -25.68 15.14 -19.69
C PHE A 362 -24.33 14.45 -19.85
N ILE A 363 -24.11 13.43 -19.04
CA ILE A 363 -22.92 12.59 -19.17
C ILE A 363 -23.35 11.14 -19.23
N GLU A 364 -22.80 10.41 -20.19
CA GLU A 364 -23.16 9.04 -20.47
C GLU A 364 -21.92 8.17 -20.46
N ARG A 365 -22.05 6.98 -19.88
CA ARG A 365 -21.03 5.95 -19.93
C ARG A 365 -21.39 4.91 -20.98
N MET A 366 -20.73 4.97 -22.12
CA MET A 366 -20.84 4.02 -23.23
C MET A 366 -19.77 2.92 -23.14
N GLU A 367 -19.90 1.91 -23.99
CA GLU A 367 -18.85 0.91 -24.19
C GLU A 367 -17.62 1.58 -24.83
N PRO A 368 -16.42 1.46 -24.23
CA PRO A 368 -15.20 1.99 -24.82
C PRO A 368 -14.91 1.41 -26.20
N ILE A 369 -14.49 2.26 -27.15
CA ILE A 369 -14.13 1.84 -28.50
C ILE A 369 -12.68 1.30 -28.55
N GLY A 370 -11.82 1.73 -27.64
CA GLY A 370 -10.40 1.35 -27.59
C GLY A 370 -9.79 1.47 -26.18
N PRO A 371 -8.50 1.11 -26.02
CA PRO A 371 -7.85 1.09 -24.70
C PRO A 371 -7.69 2.46 -24.06
N ASP A 372 -7.59 3.52 -24.87
CA ASP A 372 -7.45 4.90 -24.39
C ASP A 372 -8.81 5.60 -24.23
N ASP A 373 -9.89 5.00 -24.72
CA ASP A 373 -11.25 5.51 -24.57
C ASP A 373 -11.81 5.12 -23.20
N SER A 374 -12.27 6.10 -22.44
CA SER A 374 -12.94 5.86 -21.16
C SER A 374 -14.36 5.33 -21.34
N GLY A 375 -14.97 5.57 -22.49
CA GLY A 375 -16.40 5.39 -22.75
C GLY A 375 -17.25 6.55 -22.24
N TRP A 376 -16.67 7.61 -21.67
CA TRP A 376 -17.45 8.78 -21.25
C TRP A 376 -17.78 9.70 -22.42
N GLY A 377 -19.05 10.08 -22.53
CA GLY A 377 -19.58 11.12 -23.41
C GLY A 377 -20.13 12.28 -22.59
N LEU A 378 -19.77 13.52 -22.94
CA LEU A 378 -20.24 14.73 -22.25
C LEU A 378 -20.94 15.68 -23.22
N LEU A 379 -22.20 16.00 -22.93
CA LEU A 379 -23.10 16.79 -23.78
C LEU A 379 -23.72 17.96 -23.00
N SER A 380 -24.01 19.06 -23.70
CA SER A 380 -24.68 20.22 -23.12
C SER A 380 -26.20 20.06 -23.02
N GLY A 381 -26.79 19.18 -23.83
CA GLY A 381 -28.23 19.04 -24.02
C GLY A 381 -28.82 20.05 -25.02
N ALA A 382 -27.98 20.87 -25.66
CA ALA A 382 -28.36 21.80 -26.71
C ALA A 382 -28.00 21.30 -28.13
N GLU A 383 -27.39 20.12 -28.21
CA GLU A 383 -27.04 19.47 -29.47
C GLU A 383 -28.31 19.04 -30.23
N SER A 384 -28.44 19.46 -31.50
CA SER A 384 -29.50 19.01 -32.40
C SER A 384 -29.15 17.66 -33.04
N GLU A 385 -30.13 16.99 -33.66
CA GLU A 385 -29.85 15.74 -34.41
C GLU A 385 -28.81 15.94 -35.53
N GLU A 386 -28.88 17.05 -36.26
CA GLU A 386 -27.89 17.41 -37.29
C GLU A 386 -26.50 17.63 -36.69
N PHE A 387 -26.42 18.22 -35.48
CA PHE A 387 -25.16 18.41 -34.77
C PHE A 387 -24.54 17.07 -34.36
N MET A 388 -25.36 16.18 -33.77
CA MET A 388 -24.93 14.86 -33.31
C MET A 388 -24.48 13.95 -34.46
N ALA A 389 -24.99 14.18 -35.68
CA ALA A 389 -24.64 13.39 -36.86
C ALA A 389 -23.26 13.74 -37.46
N ASP A 390 -22.68 14.90 -37.12
CA ASP A 390 -21.38 15.34 -37.63
C ASP A 390 -20.28 15.16 -36.57
N GLY A 391 -19.40 14.19 -36.78
CA GLY A 391 -18.31 13.86 -35.85
C GLY A 391 -17.30 14.99 -35.65
N THR A 392 -17.24 16.00 -36.52
CA THR A 392 -16.36 17.17 -36.32
C THR A 392 -16.84 18.10 -35.21
N ASN A 393 -18.07 17.91 -34.73
CA ASN A 393 -18.67 18.65 -33.63
C ASN A 393 -18.25 18.15 -32.23
N PHE A 394 -17.36 17.16 -32.17
CA PHE A 394 -16.88 16.57 -30.93
C PHE A 394 -15.35 16.64 -30.85
N GLY A 395 -14.85 16.80 -29.63
CA GLY A 395 -13.43 16.70 -29.30
C GLY A 395 -13.16 15.53 -28.36
N ILE A 396 -11.89 15.12 -28.34
CA ILE A 396 -11.37 14.13 -27.41
C ILE A 396 -10.59 14.87 -26.32
N VAL A 397 -10.93 14.60 -25.06
CA VAL A 397 -10.33 15.27 -23.90
C VAL A 397 -9.92 14.26 -22.86
N GLY A 398 -8.75 14.44 -22.25
CA GLY A 398 -8.32 13.62 -21.12
C GLY A 398 -9.32 13.71 -19.96
N VAL A 399 -9.71 12.56 -19.41
CA VAL A 399 -10.64 12.48 -18.27
C VAL A 399 -10.14 13.28 -17.06
N ARG A 400 -8.82 13.30 -16.84
CA ARG A 400 -8.19 14.09 -15.78
C ARG A 400 -8.44 15.59 -15.94
N ASP A 401 -8.39 16.10 -17.16
CA ASP A 401 -8.64 17.50 -17.46
C ASP A 401 -10.13 17.83 -17.25
N LEU A 402 -11.01 16.89 -17.60
CA LEU A 402 -12.45 17.02 -17.35
C LEU A 402 -12.79 17.03 -15.87
N VAL A 403 -12.20 16.16 -15.05
CA VAL A 403 -12.36 16.19 -13.58
C VAL A 403 -11.87 17.53 -13.00
N THR A 404 -10.75 18.04 -13.49
CA THR A 404 -10.22 19.34 -13.06
C THR A 404 -11.16 20.49 -13.42
N ARG A 405 -11.75 20.46 -14.63
CA ARG A 405 -12.69 21.50 -15.12
C ARG A 405 -14.09 21.37 -14.52
N TYR A 406 -14.51 20.15 -14.20
CA TYR A 406 -15.86 19.80 -13.73
C TYR A 406 -15.79 18.83 -12.54
N PRO A 407 -15.49 19.32 -11.32
CA PRO A 407 -15.29 18.45 -10.15
C PRO A 407 -16.45 17.50 -9.84
N ALA A 408 -17.69 17.89 -10.12
CA ALA A 408 -18.87 17.02 -9.93
C ALA A 408 -18.81 15.72 -10.75
N PHE A 409 -18.07 15.70 -11.87
CA PHE A 409 -17.87 14.50 -12.68
C PHE A 409 -17.09 13.42 -11.92
N GLU A 410 -16.20 13.83 -11.01
CA GLU A 410 -15.39 12.92 -10.23
C GLU A 410 -16.22 11.93 -9.40
N GLU A 411 -17.38 12.35 -8.91
CA GLU A 411 -18.26 11.53 -8.05
C GLU A 411 -18.88 10.35 -8.79
N VAL A 412 -19.07 10.47 -10.10
CA VAL A 412 -19.71 9.44 -10.94
C VAL A 412 -18.72 8.74 -11.88
N LEU A 413 -17.43 9.09 -11.80
CA LEU A 413 -16.40 8.63 -12.72
C LEU A 413 -16.33 7.10 -12.88
N ASP A 414 -16.51 6.37 -11.78
CA ASP A 414 -16.44 4.90 -11.73
C ASP A 414 -17.80 4.20 -11.93
N ALA A 415 -18.83 4.94 -12.35
CA ALA A 415 -20.13 4.38 -12.70
C ALA A 415 -20.01 3.34 -13.84
N PRO A 416 -20.85 2.28 -13.82
CA PRO A 416 -20.79 1.20 -14.81
C PRO A 416 -21.16 1.68 -16.21
N ILE A 417 -20.77 0.89 -17.21
CA ILE A 417 -21.22 1.07 -18.60
C ILE A 417 -22.75 1.01 -18.67
N GLY A 418 -23.34 1.88 -19.48
CA GLY A 418 -24.77 2.13 -19.59
C GLY A 418 -25.32 3.20 -18.65
N SER A 419 -24.48 3.80 -17.78
CA SER A 419 -24.93 4.84 -16.87
C SER A 419 -25.18 6.16 -17.60
N LEU A 420 -26.29 6.83 -17.29
CA LEU A 420 -26.62 8.16 -17.77
C LEU A 420 -26.90 9.06 -16.59
N PHE A 421 -26.31 10.25 -16.57
CA PHE A 421 -26.51 11.23 -15.52
C PHE A 421 -26.86 12.60 -16.09
N ARG A 422 -27.69 13.32 -15.33
CA ARG A 422 -28.04 14.71 -15.59
C ARG A 422 -27.51 15.60 -14.47
N LEU A 423 -26.91 16.73 -14.84
CA LEU A 423 -26.51 17.75 -13.90
C LEU A 423 -27.76 18.45 -13.33
N ARG A 424 -27.92 18.40 -12.00
CA ARG A 424 -28.92 19.17 -11.26
C ARG A 424 -28.23 19.96 -10.17
N GLU A 425 -28.45 21.27 -10.18
CA GLU A 425 -27.71 22.22 -9.35
C GLU A 425 -26.21 22.10 -9.65
N GLU A 426 -25.46 21.38 -8.82
CA GLU A 426 -24.01 21.18 -8.94
C GLU A 426 -23.60 19.70 -8.85
N VAL A 427 -24.57 18.77 -8.91
CA VAL A 427 -24.31 17.33 -8.80
C VAL A 427 -24.94 16.56 -9.96
N TYR A 428 -24.27 15.50 -10.39
CA TYR A 428 -24.82 14.56 -11.35
C TYR A 428 -25.74 13.56 -10.64
N VAL A 429 -26.98 13.47 -11.09
CA VAL A 429 -27.95 12.48 -10.63
C VAL A 429 -28.28 11.51 -11.76
N PRO A 430 -28.51 10.22 -11.47
CA PRO A 430 -28.96 9.27 -12.48
C PRO A 430 -30.21 9.81 -13.20
N ASP A 431 -30.23 9.73 -14.53
CA ASP A 431 -31.35 10.21 -15.36
C ASP A 431 -32.50 9.22 -15.49
#